data_AF-A0A2S9FMH7-F1
#
_entry.id   AF-A0A2S9FMH7-F1
#
_cell.length_a   1.000
_cell.length_b   1.000
_cell.length_c   1.000
_cell.angle_alpha   90.00
_cell.angle_beta   90.00
_cell.angle_gamma   90.00
#
_symmetry.space_group_name_H-M   'P 1'
#
loop_
_entity.id
_entity.type
_entity.pdbx_description
1 polymer ?
#
loop_
_entity_poly.entity_id
_entity_poly.type
_entity_poly.pdbx_seq_one_letter_code
_entity_poly.pdbx_strand_id
1 'polypeptide(L)'
;MARGLGARVTVLADAHEAVHDPADVRLAGTSYQHANVSCRGAFHPKLAVLVGEEDVWVAIGSGNPTTSGWGHNDELWLVLRAGRHTGPTALNELAEWLRTLHLYVAMPSWIAATVSDVAEMVTPHVTDDSVPA
;
A
#
# COMPACT_ATOMS: atom_id res chain seq x y z
N MET A 1 3.10 -10.73 13.85
CA MET A 1 3.26 -9.69 14.89
C MET A 1 2.22 -8.57 14.75
N ALA A 2 1.98 -7.97 13.57
CA ALA A 2 1.01 -6.86 13.41
C ALA A 2 -0.46 -7.19 13.80
N ARG A 3 -1.00 -8.35 13.43
CA ARG A 3 -2.40 -8.73 13.78
C ARG A 3 -2.63 -9.12 15.23
N GLY A 4 -1.59 -9.63 15.91
CA GLY A 4 -1.68 -9.88 17.36
C GLY A 4 -1.98 -8.61 18.15
N LEU A 5 -1.81 -7.46 17.48
CA LEU A 5 -2.08 -6.10 17.96
C LEU A 5 -3.36 -5.49 17.33
N GLY A 6 -4.15 -6.27 16.58
CA GLY A 6 -5.42 -5.81 15.97
C GLY A 6 -5.31 -5.16 14.60
N ALA A 7 -4.12 -5.10 13.98
CA ALA A 7 -3.95 -4.43 12.69
C ALA A 7 -4.75 -5.11 11.55
N ARG A 8 -5.42 -4.31 10.74
CA ARG A 8 -6.02 -4.73 9.47
C ARG A 8 -4.95 -4.71 8.38
N VAL A 9 -4.80 -5.82 7.67
CA VAL A 9 -3.81 -5.97 6.60
C VAL A 9 -4.53 -6.25 5.29
N THR A 10 -4.20 -5.47 4.25
CA THR A 10 -4.77 -5.58 2.92
C THR A 10 -3.64 -5.65 1.90
N VAL A 11 -3.72 -6.59 0.96
CA VAL A 11 -2.76 -6.81 -0.12
C VAL A 11 -3.49 -6.75 -1.45
N LEU A 12 -3.02 -5.89 -2.35
CA LEU A 12 -3.48 -5.81 -3.73
C LEU A 12 -2.39 -6.38 -4.64
N ALA A 13 -2.75 -7.30 -5.52
CA ALA A 13 -1.86 -7.91 -6.48
C ALA A 13 -2.51 -7.95 -7.86
N ASP A 14 -1.69 -7.91 -8.92
CA ASP A 14 -2.19 -8.05 -10.28
C ASP A 14 -2.77 -9.46 -10.50
N ALA A 15 -3.98 -9.53 -11.05
CA ALA A 15 -4.69 -10.79 -11.27
C ALA A 15 -4.03 -11.72 -12.30
N HIS A 16 -3.23 -11.17 -13.22
CA HIS A 16 -2.56 -11.91 -14.29
C HIS A 16 -1.11 -12.30 -13.93
N GLU A 17 -0.47 -11.56 -13.02
CA GLU A 17 0.88 -11.85 -12.50
C GLU A 17 0.86 -12.55 -11.13
N ALA A 18 -0.31 -12.90 -10.62
CA ALA A 18 -0.46 -13.75 -9.42
C ALA A 18 -0.04 -15.20 -9.73
N VAL A 19 1.27 -15.44 -9.77
CA VAL A 19 1.87 -16.76 -10.05
C VAL A 19 1.69 -17.75 -8.88
N HIS A 20 1.23 -17.29 -7.70
CA HIS A 20 0.98 -18.15 -6.55
C HIS A 20 -0.49 -18.60 -6.48
N ASP A 21 -0.69 -19.91 -6.54
CA ASP A 21 -1.95 -20.59 -6.23
C ASP A 21 -2.46 -20.10 -4.85
N PRO A 22 -3.76 -19.82 -4.66
CA PRO A 22 -4.36 -19.57 -3.35
C PRO A 22 -3.90 -20.53 -2.23
N ALA A 23 -3.45 -21.73 -2.58
CA ALA A 23 -2.83 -22.71 -1.68
C ALA A 23 -1.48 -22.26 -1.06
N ASP A 24 -0.65 -21.47 -1.76
CA ASP A 24 0.60 -20.89 -1.24
C ASP A 24 0.34 -19.67 -0.34
N VAL A 25 -0.86 -19.10 -0.46
CA VAL A 25 -1.34 -17.94 0.30
C VAL A 25 -2.18 -18.43 1.48
N ARG A 26 -1.62 -19.34 2.29
CA ARG A 26 -2.32 -20.09 3.38
C ARG A 26 -3.08 -19.23 4.39
N LEU A 27 -2.87 -17.91 4.39
CA LEU A 27 -3.49 -16.97 5.30
C LEU A 27 -4.26 -15.81 4.60
N ALA A 28 -4.44 -15.83 3.27
CA ALA A 28 -5.35 -14.90 2.61
C ALA A 28 -6.80 -15.21 2.97
N GLY A 29 -7.59 -14.18 3.25
CA GLY A 29 -8.98 -14.31 3.71
C GLY A 29 -9.14 -14.69 5.18
N THR A 30 -8.10 -15.21 5.83
CA THR A 30 -8.11 -15.58 7.27
C THR A 30 -7.24 -14.66 8.13
N SER A 31 -6.09 -14.22 7.60
CA SER A 31 -5.18 -13.28 8.26
C SER A 31 -5.08 -11.91 7.59
N TYR A 32 -5.17 -11.83 6.27
CA TYR A 32 -5.20 -10.55 5.58
C TYR A 32 -6.21 -10.57 4.45
N GLN A 33 -6.70 -9.39 4.11
CA GLN A 33 -7.53 -9.19 2.94
C GLN A 33 -6.61 -9.23 1.72
N HIS A 34 -6.90 -10.11 0.78
CA HIS A 34 -6.17 -10.21 -0.48
C HIS A 34 -7.12 -9.90 -1.62
N ALA A 35 -6.68 -9.05 -2.55
CA ALA A 35 -7.46 -8.66 -3.71
C ALA A 35 -6.61 -8.75 -4.96
N ASN A 36 -7.08 -9.59 -5.88
CA ASN A 36 -6.60 -9.57 -7.25
C ASN A 36 -7.28 -8.40 -7.98
N VAL A 37 -6.47 -7.52 -8.54
CA VAL A 37 -6.90 -6.36 -9.28
C VAL A 37 -6.49 -6.47 -10.74
N SER A 38 -7.22 -5.81 -11.64
CA SER A 38 -6.94 -5.89 -13.08
C SER A 38 -7.01 -4.52 -13.73
N CYS A 39 -6.09 -4.24 -14.64
CA CYS A 39 -6.08 -3.01 -15.43
C CYS A 39 -5.59 -3.30 -16.86
N ARG A 40 -5.64 -2.27 -17.72
CA ARG A 40 -5.02 -2.39 -19.05
C ARG A 40 -3.50 -2.35 -18.89
N GLY A 41 -2.83 -3.48 -19.10
CA GLY A 41 -1.40 -3.64 -18.87
C GLY A 41 -1.15 -4.41 -17.58
N ALA A 42 -0.19 -3.95 -16.76
CA ALA A 42 0.14 -4.57 -15.48
C ALA A 42 -0.02 -3.58 -14.32
N PHE A 43 -0.65 -4.02 -13.25
CA PHE A 43 -0.66 -3.36 -11.96
C PHE A 43 0.67 -3.64 -11.24
N HIS A 44 1.64 -2.75 -11.44
CA HIS A 44 3.01 -2.95 -10.98
C HIS A 44 3.55 -1.96 -9.92
N PRO A 45 2.73 -1.27 -9.09
CA PRO A 45 3.28 -0.46 -8.01
C PRO A 45 3.93 -1.34 -6.94
N LYS A 46 5.09 -0.95 -6.43
CA LYS A 46 5.69 -1.55 -5.22
C LYS A 46 5.57 -0.54 -4.11
N LEU A 47 4.51 -0.70 -3.31
CA LEU A 47 4.07 0.24 -2.31
C LEU A 47 3.73 -0.52 -1.03
N ALA A 48 4.26 -0.06 0.09
CA ALA A 48 3.81 -0.46 1.42
C ALA A 48 3.35 0.78 2.19
N VAL A 49 2.15 0.73 2.76
CA VAL A 49 1.59 1.79 3.59
C VAL A 49 1.28 1.21 4.96
N LEU A 50 1.86 1.80 6.00
CA LEU A 50 1.56 1.48 7.39
C LEU A 50 1.03 2.75 8.05
N VAL A 51 -0.19 2.66 8.56
CA VAL A 51 -0.83 3.77 9.28
C VAL A 51 -1.07 3.33 10.71
N GLY A 52 -0.49 4.05 11.66
CA GLY A 52 -0.79 3.97 13.08
C GLY A 52 -1.74 5.08 13.52
N GLU A 53 -1.99 5.19 14.82
CA GLU A 53 -2.84 6.24 15.38
C GLU A 53 -2.25 7.65 15.21
N GLU A 54 -0.91 7.75 15.28
CA GLU A 54 -0.17 9.02 15.26
C GLU A 54 0.75 9.17 14.05
N ASP A 55 1.24 8.07 13.48
CA ASP A 55 2.29 8.06 12.46
C ASP A 55 1.84 7.35 11.18
N VAL A 56 2.40 7.80 10.06
CA VAL A 56 2.29 7.19 8.74
C VAL A 56 3.68 6.85 8.22
N TRP A 57 3.82 5.63 7.70
CA TRP A 57 5.01 5.17 7.01
C TRP A 57 4.63 4.67 5.63
N VAL A 58 5.31 5.19 4.62
CA VAL A 58 5.13 4.78 3.23
C VAL A 58 6.48 4.37 2.68
N ALA A 59 6.57 3.18 2.09
CA ALA A 59 7.71 2.77 1.30
C ALA A 59 7.28 2.61 -0.16
N ILE A 60 7.95 3.31 -1.07
CA ILE A 60 7.77 3.23 -2.52
C ILE A 60 9.10 2.79 -3.11
N GLY A 61 9.11 1.75 -3.94
CA GLY A 61 10.39 1.24 -4.44
C GLY A 61 10.31 0.41 -5.70
N SER A 62 11.42 -0.28 -5.99
CA SER A 62 11.55 -1.21 -7.12
C SER A 62 11.27 -2.67 -6.74
N GLY A 63 11.45 -3.02 -5.46
CA GLY A 63 11.37 -4.39 -4.97
C GLY A 63 9.94 -4.93 -4.83
N ASN A 64 9.65 -6.03 -5.52
CA ASN A 64 8.39 -6.76 -5.31
C ASN A 64 8.31 -7.29 -3.87
N PRO A 65 7.11 -7.45 -3.28
CA PRO A 65 6.90 -7.99 -1.93
C PRO A 65 7.18 -9.49 -1.82
N THR A 66 8.37 -9.89 -2.23
CA THR A 66 8.95 -11.23 -2.11
C THR A 66 10.15 -11.18 -1.16
N THR A 67 10.55 -12.33 -0.63
CA THR A 67 11.75 -12.44 0.21
C THR A 67 13.01 -11.91 -0.48
N SER A 68 13.13 -12.07 -1.80
CA SER A 68 14.26 -11.55 -2.57
C SER A 68 14.17 -10.04 -2.81
N GLY A 69 12.99 -9.52 -3.13
CA GLY A 69 12.79 -8.09 -3.40
C GLY A 69 12.85 -7.19 -2.17
N TRP A 70 12.75 -7.75 -0.95
CA TRP A 70 12.82 -6.98 0.30
C TRP A 70 14.14 -7.10 1.04
N GLY A 71 14.99 -8.07 0.72
CA GLY A 71 16.19 -8.33 1.52
C GLY A 71 17.37 -9.01 0.81
N HIS A 72 17.33 -9.15 -0.51
CA HIS A 72 18.42 -9.79 -1.25
C HIS A 72 18.85 -9.04 -2.51
N ASN A 73 17.89 -8.51 -3.27
CA ASN A 73 18.18 -7.71 -4.45
C ASN A 73 18.63 -6.28 -4.07
N ASP A 74 19.46 -5.68 -4.93
CA ASP A 74 19.82 -4.26 -4.86
C ASP A 74 18.64 -3.39 -5.32
N GLU A 75 17.64 -3.24 -4.46
CA GLU A 75 16.43 -2.46 -4.73
C GLU A 75 16.53 -1.04 -4.15
N LEU A 76 15.86 -0.10 -4.79
CA LEU A 76 15.75 1.27 -4.32
C LEU A 76 14.42 1.48 -3.62
N TRP A 77 14.46 2.18 -2.49
CA TRP A 77 13.29 2.51 -1.68
C TRP A 77 13.32 3.98 -1.26
N LEU A 78 12.24 4.68 -1.56
CA LEU A 78 11.87 5.93 -0.94
C LEU A 78 10.99 5.63 0.27
N VAL A 79 11.40 6.07 1.46
CA VAL A 79 10.60 5.94 2.68
C VAL A 79 10.15 7.31 3.15
N LEU A 80 8.84 7.53 3.18
CA LEU A 80 8.21 8.69 3.78
C LEU A 80 7.76 8.32 5.19
N ARG A 81 8.18 9.11 6.18
CA ARG A 81 7.70 8.99 7.55
C ARG A 81 7.23 10.36 8.01
N ALA A 82 5.99 10.44 8.46
CA ALA A 82 5.41 11.65 9.01
C ALA A 82 4.40 11.33 10.11
N GLY A 83 4.05 12.35 10.91
CA GLY A 83 2.88 12.28 11.76
C GLY A 83 1.60 12.46 10.95
N ARG A 84 0.46 12.06 11.50
CA ARG A 84 -0.85 12.25 10.84
C ARG A 84 -1.30 13.70 10.78
N HIS A 85 -0.79 14.55 11.67
CA HIS A 85 -1.14 15.97 11.66
C HIS A 85 -0.34 16.76 10.63
N THR A 86 0.98 16.56 10.55
CA THR A 86 1.86 17.35 9.68
C THR A 86 2.76 16.42 8.88
N GLY A 87 2.82 16.62 7.56
CA GLY A 87 3.66 15.82 6.68
C GLY A 87 3.89 16.43 5.29
N PRO A 88 4.77 15.81 4.49
CA PRO A 88 5.19 16.34 3.19
C PRO A 88 4.06 16.32 2.17
N THR A 89 4.17 17.21 1.18
CA THR A 89 3.29 17.25 -0.01
C THR A 89 3.14 15.88 -0.68
N ALA A 90 4.21 15.07 -0.71
CA ALA A 90 4.20 13.73 -1.27
C ALA A 90 3.14 12.79 -0.64
N LEU A 91 2.75 12.98 0.63
CA LEU A 91 1.68 12.19 1.24
C LEU A 91 0.30 12.58 0.72
N ASN A 92 0.06 13.86 0.42
CA ASN A 92 -1.18 14.29 -0.22
C ASN A 92 -1.30 13.72 -1.64
N GLU A 93 -0.21 13.75 -2.41
CA GLU A 93 -0.17 13.21 -3.77
C GLU A 93 -0.42 11.70 -3.76
N LEU A 94 0.20 10.97 -2.82
CA LEU A 94 -0.07 9.56 -2.64
C LEU A 94 -1.52 9.30 -2.25
N ALA A 95 -2.07 10.05 -1.29
CA ALA A 95 -3.45 9.90 -0.88
C ALA A 95 -4.41 10.12 -2.05
N GLU A 96 -4.18 11.15 -2.87
CA GLU A 96 -5.01 11.41 -4.05
C GLU A 96 -4.89 10.30 -5.11
N TRP A 97 -3.68 9.77 -5.30
CA TRP A 97 -3.48 8.60 -6.15
C TRP A 97 -4.25 7.38 -5.63
N LEU A 98 -4.22 7.12 -4.33
CA LEU A 98 -4.99 6.03 -3.70
C LEU A 98 -6.50 6.22 -3.89
N ARG A 99 -7.04 7.43 -3.66
CA ARG A 99 -8.47 7.74 -3.86
C ARG A 99 -8.92 7.45 -5.28
N THR A 100 -8.11 7.84 -6.26
CA THR A 100 -8.45 7.73 -7.69
C THR A 100 -8.09 6.39 -8.31
N LEU A 101 -7.37 5.51 -7.58
CA LEU A 101 -6.85 4.24 -8.12
C LEU A 101 -7.95 3.35 -8.73
N HIS A 102 -9.12 3.29 -8.10
CA HIS A 102 -10.26 2.49 -8.55
C HIS A 102 -10.83 2.92 -9.92
N LEU A 103 -10.51 4.13 -10.39
CA LEU A 103 -10.90 4.61 -11.73
C LEU A 103 -10.05 3.97 -12.83
N TYR A 104 -8.84 3.52 -12.50
CA TYR A 104 -7.86 2.98 -13.45
C TYR A 104 -7.68 1.47 -13.31
N VAL A 105 -8.00 0.94 -12.14
CA VAL A 105 -7.79 -0.46 -11.77
C VAL A 105 -9.11 -1.04 -11.28
N ALA A 106 -9.62 -2.04 -12.02
CA ALA A 106 -10.80 -2.76 -11.61
C ALA A 106 -10.49 -3.59 -10.36
N MET A 107 -11.30 -3.40 -9.32
CA MET A 107 -11.17 -4.04 -8.01
C MET A 107 -12.55 -4.16 -7.37
N PRO A 108 -12.74 -5.08 -6.41
CA PRO A 108 -13.98 -5.15 -5.64
C PRO A 108 -14.28 -3.83 -4.93
N SER A 109 -15.56 -3.44 -4.85
CA SER A 109 -15.97 -2.15 -4.24
C SER A 109 -15.54 -2.00 -2.78
N TRP A 110 -15.52 -3.10 -2.02
CA TRP A 110 -15.05 -3.09 -0.63
C TRP A 110 -13.53 -2.88 -0.51
N ILE A 111 -12.75 -3.29 -1.53
CA ILE A 111 -11.32 -2.98 -1.62
C ILE A 111 -11.14 -1.52 -1.99
N ALA A 112 -11.89 -1.00 -2.96
CA ALA A 112 -11.86 0.42 -3.29
C ALA A 112 -12.17 1.29 -2.06
N ALA A 113 -13.20 0.94 -1.28
CA ALA A 113 -13.51 1.62 -0.01
C ALA A 113 -12.34 1.54 0.99
N THR A 114 -11.71 0.37 1.13
CA THR A 114 -10.56 0.21 2.03
C THR A 114 -9.36 1.04 1.60
N VAL A 115 -9.10 1.14 0.29
CA VAL A 115 -8.02 1.98 -0.26
C VAL A 115 -8.32 3.46 -0.03
N SER A 116 -9.58 3.89 -0.21
CA SER A 116 -10.01 5.25 0.12
C SER A 116 -9.88 5.56 1.61
N ASP A 117 -10.24 4.62 2.50
CA ASP A 117 -10.04 4.79 3.95
C ASP A 117 -8.56 4.99 4.28
N VAL A 118 -7.67 4.21 3.66
CA VAL A 118 -6.21 4.37 3.81
C VAL A 118 -5.74 5.71 3.27
N ALA A 119 -6.29 6.18 2.14
CA ALA A 119 -5.97 7.50 1.60
C ALA A 119 -6.32 8.63 2.58
N GLU A 120 -7.50 8.57 3.21
CA GLU A 120 -7.89 9.52 4.26
C GLU A 120 -6.95 9.46 5.46
N MET A 121 -6.55 8.26 5.87
CA MET A 121 -5.63 8.09 7.00
C MET A 121 -4.20 8.60 6.73
N VAL A 122 -3.75 8.54 5.47
CA VAL A 122 -2.43 9.00 5.01
C VAL A 122 -2.38 10.51 4.79
N THR A 123 -3.53 11.14 4.54
CA THR A 123 -3.60 12.59 4.26
C THR A 123 -3.25 13.38 5.52
N PRO A 124 -2.15 14.17 5.52
CA PRO A 124 -1.84 15.03 6.66
C PRO A 124 -2.84 16.18 6.79
N HIS A 125 -3.14 16.60 8.03
CA HIS A 125 -3.99 17.77 8.27
C HIS A 125 -3.34 19.09 7.82
N VAL A 126 -2.01 19.16 7.91
CA VAL A 126 -1.19 20.30 7.52
C VAL A 126 -0.05 19.78 6.64
N THR A 127 0.11 20.40 5.48
CA THR A 127 1.24 20.09 4.59
C THR A 127 2.43 20.96 4.99
N ASP A 128 3.60 20.34 5.11
CA ASP A 128 4.86 21.05 5.30
C ASP A 128 5.72 21.06 4.03
N ASP A 129 6.80 21.84 4.07
CA ASP A 129 7.77 21.96 2.98
C ASP A 129 8.86 20.87 3.06
N SER A 130 8.63 19.77 3.79
CA SER A 130 9.62 18.70 3.88
C SER A 130 9.73 17.99 2.53
N VAL A 131 10.98 17.73 2.14
CA VAL A 131 11.32 16.93 0.97
C VAL A 131 11.86 15.58 1.44
N PRO A 132 11.58 14.50 0.71
CA PRO A 132 12.18 13.21 1.04
C PRO A 132 13.71 13.33 1.00
N ALA A 133 14.37 12.77 2.03
CA ALA A 133 15.83 12.78 2.17
C ALA A 133 16.52 11.84 1.18
#